data_AF-A0A9W7YQF6-F1
#
_entry.id   AF-A0A9W7YQF6-F1
#
_cell.length_a   1.000
_cell.length_b   1.000
_cell.length_c   1.000
_cell.angle_alpha   90.00
_cell.angle_beta   90.00
_cell.angle_gamma   90.00
#
_symmetry.space_group_name_H-M   'P 1'
#
loop_
_entity.id
_entity.type
_entity.pdbx_description
1 polymer ?
#
loop_
_entity_poly.entity_id
_entity_poly.type
_entity_poly.pdbx_seq_one_letter_code
_entity_poly.pdbx_strand_id
1 'polypeptide(L)'
;MVIPVDIKTTTIDQLKQQCQDLINSDSKFKPFRTVKFDTLKIYTQAFGNKTQNLIINLEDAGFLEDGDAILQDVGIISETELSLFNREAYDAFKKNPAIKW
;
A
#
# COMPACT_ATOMS: atom_id res chain seq x y z
N MET A 1 -10.20 -1.90 -0.35
CA MET A 1 -10.76 -1.77 -1.72
C MET A 1 -10.18 -2.88 -2.58
N VAL A 2 -10.82 -3.26 -3.68
CA VAL A 2 -10.24 -4.19 -4.67
C VAL A 2 -10.03 -3.42 -5.96
N ILE A 3 -8.83 -3.49 -6.53
CA ILE A 3 -8.49 -2.81 -7.78
C ILE A 3 -8.14 -3.88 -8.82
N PRO A 4 -8.88 -3.98 -9.94
CA PRO A 4 -8.51 -4.87 -11.02
C PRO A 4 -7.30 -4.29 -11.76
N VAL A 5 -6.22 -5.06 -11.84
CA VAL A 5 -4.99 -4.69 -12.57
C VAL A 5 -4.48 -5.87 -13.38
N ASP A 6 -3.79 -5.59 -14.48
CA ASP A 6 -2.99 -6.58 -15.18
C ASP A 6 -1.56 -6.52 -14.65
N ILE A 7 -1.17 -7.52 -13.85
CA ILE A 7 0.14 -7.56 -13.18
C ILE A 7 1.32 -7.64 -14.15
N LYS A 8 1.10 -7.99 -15.42
CA LYS A 8 2.15 -8.14 -16.43
C LYS A 8 2.50 -6.84 -17.14
N THR A 9 1.62 -5.84 -17.04
CA THR A 9 1.72 -4.60 -17.82
C THR A 9 1.60 -3.36 -16.95
N THR A 10 0.98 -3.47 -15.79
CA THR A 10 0.81 -2.35 -14.85
C THR A 10 2.11 -2.12 -14.09
N THR A 11 2.53 -0.86 -13.98
CA THR A 11 3.65 -0.45 -13.12
C THR A 11 3.19 -0.09 -11.71
N ILE A 12 4.13 0.00 -10.77
CA ILE A 12 3.84 0.45 -9.39
C ILE A 12 3.23 1.87 -9.38
N ASP A 13 3.75 2.79 -10.17
CA ASP A 13 3.22 4.16 -10.24
C ASP A 13 1.81 4.20 -10.83
N GLN A 14 1.52 3.38 -11.84
CA GLN A 14 0.16 3.26 -12.38
C GLN A 14 -0.82 2.72 -11.34
N LEU A 15 -0.43 1.72 -10.56
CA LEU A 15 -1.26 1.21 -9.46
C LEU A 15 -1.49 2.29 -8.39
N LYS A 16 -0.45 3.03 -7.98
CA LYS A 16 -0.59 4.15 -7.03
C LYS A 16 -1.55 5.21 -7.55
N GLN A 17 -1.48 5.56 -8.83
CA GLN A 17 -2.38 6.53 -9.44
C GLN A 17 -3.82 6.03 -9.43
N GLN A 18 -4.07 4.78 -9.80
CA GLN A 18 -5.41 4.18 -9.75
C GLN A 18 -6.01 4.18 -8.34
N CYS A 19 -5.21 3.89 -7.31
CA CYS A 19 -5.65 4.00 -5.92
C CYS A 19 -6.07 5.44 -5.57
N GLN A 20 -5.27 6.44 -5.95
CA GLN A 20 -5.54 7.84 -5.67
C GLN A 20 -6.80 8.31 -6.41
N ASP A 21 -6.98 7.92 -7.66
CA ASP A 21 -8.17 8.25 -8.45
C ASP A 21 -9.44 7.65 -7.80
N LEU A 22 -9.36 6.42 -7.27
CA LEU A 22 -10.48 5.80 -6.55
C LEU A 22 -10.81 6.54 -5.25
N ILE A 23 -9.78 6.91 -4.47
CA ILE A 23 -9.94 7.69 -3.23
C ILE A 23 -10.60 9.05 -3.50
N ASN A 24 -10.22 9.69 -4.60
CA ASN A 24 -10.73 11.00 -4.99
C ASN A 24 -12.14 10.94 -5.62
N SER A 25 -12.51 9.83 -6.25
CA SER A 25 -13.82 9.67 -6.88
C SER A 25 -14.90 9.11 -5.94
N ASP A 26 -14.61 8.07 -5.16
CA ASP A 26 -15.60 7.46 -4.27
C ASP A 26 -15.81 8.32 -3.00
N SER A 27 -17.07 8.68 -2.73
CA SER A 27 -17.45 9.52 -1.59
C SER A 27 -17.14 8.87 -0.23
N LYS A 28 -17.05 7.54 -0.17
CA LYS A 28 -16.66 6.79 1.04
C LYS A 28 -15.26 7.15 1.52
N PHE A 29 -14.39 7.57 0.61
CA PHE A 29 -13.01 7.96 0.95
C PHE A 29 -12.82 9.45 1.18
N LYS A 30 -13.90 10.25 1.18
CA LYS A 30 -13.84 11.71 1.39
C LYS A 30 -12.98 12.13 2.62
N PRO A 31 -13.04 11.45 3.78
CA PRO A 31 -12.20 11.79 4.92
C PRO A 31 -10.69 11.62 4.68
N PHE A 32 -10.30 10.80 3.72
CA PHE A 32 -8.90 10.45 3.45
C PHE A 32 -8.26 11.26 2.33
N ARG A 33 -9.02 12.09 1.60
CA ARG A 33 -8.52 12.85 0.43
C ARG A 33 -7.47 13.91 0.76
N THR A 34 -7.34 14.29 2.03
CA THR A 34 -6.32 15.24 2.49
C THR A 34 -4.98 14.56 2.79
N VAL A 35 -4.93 13.22 2.80
CA VAL A 35 -3.72 12.46 3.08
C VAL A 35 -2.89 12.32 1.79
N LYS A 36 -1.58 12.58 1.90
CA LYS A 36 -0.64 12.31 0.81
C LYS A 36 -0.26 10.82 0.81
N PHE A 37 -0.89 10.05 -0.06
CA PHE A 37 -0.60 8.64 -0.27
C PHE A 37 0.53 8.43 -1.30
N ASP A 38 1.75 8.25 -0.81
CA ASP A 38 2.95 8.15 -1.68
C ASP A 38 3.67 6.79 -1.61
N THR A 39 3.29 5.94 -0.67
CA THR A 39 4.01 4.69 -0.39
C THR A 39 3.10 3.48 -0.49
N LEU A 40 3.51 2.49 -1.29
CA LEU A 40 2.96 1.14 -1.28
C LEU A 40 3.91 0.17 -0.57
N LYS A 41 3.32 -0.73 0.20
CA LYS A 41 4.04 -1.82 0.87
C LYS A 41 3.22 -3.11 0.82
N ILE A 42 3.88 -4.23 0.53
CA ILE A 42 3.28 -5.56 0.66
C ILE A 42 2.98 -5.83 2.13
N TYR A 43 1.71 -6.09 2.43
CA TYR A 43 1.23 -6.39 3.78
C TYR A 43 1.12 -7.91 4.00
N THR A 44 0.49 -8.61 3.06
CA THR A 44 0.39 -10.07 3.06
C THR A 44 0.55 -10.58 1.63
N GLN A 45 1.32 -11.65 1.44
CA GLN A 45 1.30 -12.42 0.18
C GLN A 45 0.28 -13.55 0.28
N ALA A 46 -0.36 -13.89 -0.84
CA ALA A 46 -1.17 -15.10 -0.92
C ALA A 46 -0.31 -16.30 -0.48
N PHE A 47 -0.82 -17.10 0.46
CA PHE A 47 -0.11 -18.23 1.09
C PHE A 47 1.05 -17.90 2.05
N GLY A 48 1.26 -16.63 2.41
CA GLY A 48 2.23 -16.19 3.42
C GLY A 48 1.71 -16.24 4.86
N ASN A 49 2.63 -16.32 5.84
CA ASN A 49 2.29 -16.32 7.27
C ASN A 49 1.76 -14.93 7.69
N LYS A 50 0.54 -14.87 8.26
CA LYS A 50 -0.07 -13.60 8.69
C LYS A 50 0.75 -12.96 9.81
N THR A 51 1.12 -11.69 9.67
CA THR A 51 1.78 -10.92 10.74
C THR A 51 0.80 -10.62 11.88
N GLN A 52 1.29 -10.66 13.13
CA GLN A 52 0.45 -10.49 14.33
C GLN A 52 -0.10 -9.06 14.53
N ASN A 53 0.42 -8.05 13.81
CA ASN A 53 -0.06 -6.67 13.87
C ASN A 53 -1.03 -6.36 12.72
N LEU A 54 -2.32 -6.26 13.05
CA LEU A 54 -3.41 -6.06 12.08
C LEU A 54 -3.56 -4.62 11.54
N ILE A 55 -2.82 -3.66 12.13
CA ILE A 55 -3.06 -2.23 11.89
C ILE A 55 -1.98 -1.64 10.98
N ILE A 56 -0.69 -1.86 11.31
CA ILE A 56 0.45 -1.38 10.51
C ILE A 56 1.57 -2.43 10.59
N ASN A 57 2.03 -2.93 9.44
CA ASN A 57 3.25 -3.75 9.38
C ASN A 57 4.49 -2.83 9.53
N LEU A 58 5.23 -2.98 10.63
CA LEU A 58 6.42 -2.16 10.96
C LEU A 58 7.76 -2.76 10.49
N GLU A 59 7.75 -3.92 9.84
CA GLU A 59 8.95 -4.57 9.32
C GLU A 59 9.59 -3.74 8.19
N ASP A 60 10.90 -3.82 7.99
CA ASP A 60 11.59 -3.03 6.96
C ASP A 60 11.48 -3.61 5.53
N ALA A 61 10.77 -4.73 5.36
CA ALA A 61 10.63 -5.42 4.08
C ALA A 61 9.34 -5.04 3.32
N GLY A 62 9.35 -5.23 2.00
CA GLY A 62 8.14 -5.19 1.17
C GLY A 62 7.75 -3.81 0.63
N PHE A 63 8.60 -2.78 0.75
CA PHE A 63 8.37 -1.48 0.12
C PHE A 63 8.49 -1.58 -1.40
N LEU A 64 7.58 -0.91 -2.11
CA LEU A 64 7.55 -0.84 -3.57
C LEU A 64 8.07 0.52 -4.03
N GLU A 65 9.39 0.66 -4.12
CA GLU A 65 10.07 1.95 -4.31
C GLU A 65 10.35 2.29 -5.79
N ASP A 66 10.53 1.27 -6.65
CA ASP A 66 10.71 1.47 -8.08
C ASP A 66 9.35 1.66 -8.78
N GLY A 67 9.01 2.92 -9.09
CA GLY A 67 7.73 3.27 -9.71
C GLY A 67 7.50 2.68 -11.10
N ASP A 68 8.58 2.44 -11.85
CA ASP A 68 8.54 1.94 -13.22
C ASP A 68 8.51 0.41 -13.30
N ALA A 69 8.82 -0.27 -12.21
CA ALA A 69 8.80 -1.73 -12.17
C ALA A 69 7.38 -2.28 -12.35
N ILE A 70 7.29 -3.39 -13.09
CA ILE A 70 6.05 -4.12 -13.34
C ILE A 70 5.64 -4.88 -12.08
N LEU A 71 4.34 -4.91 -11.77
CA LEU A 71 3.83 -5.54 -10.54
C LEU A 71 4.28 -7.00 -10.38
N GLN A 72 4.27 -7.78 -11.48
CA GLN A 72 4.72 -9.17 -11.45
C GLN A 72 6.20 -9.31 -11.03
N ASP A 73 7.07 -8.40 -11.48
CA ASP A 73 8.51 -8.48 -11.26
C ASP A 73 8.89 -8.18 -9.80
N VAL A 74 8.04 -7.43 -9.10
CA VAL A 74 8.20 -7.12 -7.67
C VAL A 74 7.47 -8.12 -6.76
N GLY A 75 7.04 -9.26 -7.31
CA GLY A 75 6.45 -10.36 -6.54
C GLY A 75 4.97 -10.16 -6.18
N ILE A 76 4.25 -9.24 -6.83
CA ILE A 76 2.80 -9.15 -6.69
C ILE A 76 2.15 -10.26 -7.51
N ILE A 77 1.33 -11.04 -6.82
CA ILE A 77 0.50 -12.10 -7.39
C ILE A 77 -0.98 -11.88 -7.03
N SER A 78 -1.87 -12.70 -7.59
CA SER A 78 -3.28 -12.72 -7.19
C SER A 78 -3.42 -12.83 -5.67
N GLU A 79 -4.37 -12.10 -5.09
CA GLU A 79 -4.64 -12.04 -3.64
C GLU A 79 -3.50 -11.45 -2.78
N THR A 80 -2.55 -10.72 -3.38
CA THR A 80 -1.60 -9.91 -2.61
C THR A 80 -2.32 -8.73 -1.96
N GLU A 81 -2.14 -8.55 -0.65
CA GLU A 81 -2.64 -7.40 0.10
C GLU A 81 -1.56 -6.32 0.19
N LEU A 82 -1.91 -5.09 -0.19
CA LEU A 82 -1.02 -3.94 -0.15
C LEU A 82 -1.54 -2.88 0.83
N SER A 83 -0.61 -2.25 1.54
CA SER A 83 -0.87 -1.03 2.30
C SER A 83 -0.49 0.19 1.46
N LEU A 84 -1.38 1.19 1.41
CA LEU A 84 -1.12 2.51 0.83
C LEU A 84 -1.16 3.57 1.93
N PHE A 85 -0.07 4.29 2.12
CA PHE A 85 0.07 5.25 3.23
C PHE A 85 1.05 6.38 2.89
N ASN A 86 1.20 7.32 3.83
CA ASN A 86 2.17 8.41 3.78
C ASN A 86 3.51 7.97 4.41
N ARG A 87 4.62 8.03 3.66
CA ARG A 87 5.94 7.58 4.13
C ARG A 87 6.38 8.29 5.41
N GLU A 88 6.25 9.61 5.40
CA GLU A 88 6.74 10.48 6.47
C GLU A 88 6.00 10.19 7.79
N ALA A 89 4.68 10.08 7.74
CA ALA A 89 3.85 9.73 8.90
C ALA A 89 4.17 8.31 9.41
N TYR A 90 4.41 7.35 8.51
CA TYR A 90 4.83 5.99 8.87
C TYR A 90 6.19 5.99 9.60
N ASP A 91 7.19 6.68 9.04
CA ASP A 91 8.53 6.74 9.64
C ASP A 91 8.51 7.47 11.00
N ALA A 92 7.68 8.52 11.13
CA ALA A 92 7.47 9.21 12.40
C ALA A 92 6.80 8.30 13.44
N PHE A 93 5.78 7.53 13.05
CA PHE A 93 5.12 6.56 13.91
C PHE A 93 6.07 5.43 14.32
N LYS A 94 6.88 4.90 13.40
CA LYS A 94 7.85 3.83 13.67
C LYS A 94 8.88 4.23 14.73
N LYS A 95 9.29 5.50 14.76
CA LYS A 95 10.22 6.04 15.78
C LYS A 95 9.62 6.11 17.18
N ASN A 96 8.31 6.31 17.31
CA ASN A 96 7.61 6.38 18.58
C ASN A 96 6.19 5.79 18.45
N PRO A 97 6.04 4.46 18.46
CA PRO A 97 4.77 3.79 18.22
C PRO A 97 3.87 3.91 19.46
N ALA A 98 3.24 5.08 19.61
CA ALA A 98 2.25 5.34 20.64
C ALA A 98 0.86 5.36 20.01
N ILE A 99 0.08 4.31 20.23
CA ILE A 99 -1.33 4.28 19.85
C ILE A 99 -2.11 5.02 20.93
N LYS A 100 -2.53 6.26 20.63
CA LYS A 100 -3.46 7.00 21.48
C LYS A 100 -4.88 6.63 21.06
N TRP A 101 -5.61 6.05 21.99
CA TRP A 101 -7.02 5.67 21.90
C TRP A 101 -7.92 6.85 22.28
#